data_AF-A0ABD0P3I6-F1
#
_entry.id   AF-A0ABD0P3I6-F1
#
_cell.length_a   1.000
_cell.length_b   1.000
_cell.length_c   1.000
_cell.angle_alpha   90.00
_cell.angle_beta   90.00
_cell.angle_gamma   90.00
#
_symmetry.space_group_name_H-M   'P 1'
#
loop_
_entity.id
_entity.type
_entity.pdbx_description
1 polymer ?
#
loop_
_entity_poly.entity_id
_entity_poly.type
_entity_poly.pdbx_seq_one_letter_code
_entity_poly.pdbx_strand_id
1 'polypeptide(L)'
;MVGGSEQQERRRVIEHLRTGTEMTLYQQRVERLTVQVIIETMQVALMRSDDRIVRVLDIFEFKEVRQWKTFKDFQRFNEGRGSKFRRIFYQSEKSHQQDNKTCFTIFYGSEFILKSLSLK
;
A
#
# COMPACT_ATOMS: atom_id res chain seq x y z
N MET A 1 15.23 31.70 -1.58
CA MET A 1 14.66 31.15 -0.33
C MET A 1 13.64 30.05 -0.66
N VAL A 2 14.06 28.91 -1.25
CA VAL A 2 13.14 27.89 -1.80
C VAL A 2 13.00 26.64 -0.88
N GLY A 3 13.89 26.46 0.10
CA GLY A 3 13.92 25.22 0.92
C GLY A 3 12.90 25.12 2.07
N GLY A 4 12.14 26.18 2.38
CA GLY A 4 11.24 26.20 3.54
C GLY A 4 9.94 25.42 3.34
N SER A 5 9.34 25.50 2.16
CA SER A 5 8.04 24.88 1.85
C SER A 5 8.15 23.36 1.69
N GLU A 6 9.19 22.87 1.02
CA GLU A 6 9.40 21.42 0.82
C GLU A 6 9.67 20.67 2.13
N GLN A 7 10.44 21.28 3.05
CA GLN A 7 10.68 20.66 4.35
C GLN A 7 9.42 20.59 5.19
N GLN A 8 8.57 21.61 5.14
CA GLN A 8 7.30 21.61 5.84
C GLN A 8 6.37 20.53 5.29
N GLU A 9 6.34 20.35 3.96
CA GLU A 9 5.52 19.31 3.34
C GLU A 9 6.03 17.91 3.69
N ARG A 10 7.35 17.67 3.64
CA ARG A 10 7.92 16.38 4.08
C ARG A 10 7.57 16.06 5.52
N ARG A 11 7.65 17.04 6.43
CA ARG A 11 7.24 16.85 7.83
C ARG A 11 5.77 16.46 7.94
N ARG A 12 4.89 17.13 7.20
CA ARG A 12 3.46 16.79 7.18
C ARG A 12 3.22 15.36 6.71
N VAL A 13 3.88 14.94 5.64
CA VAL A 13 3.76 13.56 5.13
C VAL A 13 4.25 12.54 6.15
N ILE A 14 5.40 12.79 6.77
CA ILE A 14 5.96 11.91 7.80
C ILE A 14 5.01 11.79 8.99
N GLU A 15 4.42 12.89 9.46
CA GLU A 15 3.44 12.87 10.56
C GLU A 15 2.16 12.10 10.19
N HIS A 16 1.67 12.23 8.96
CA HIS A 16 0.52 11.43 8.49
C HIS A 16 0.85 9.94 8.47
N LEU A 17 2.01 9.57 7.92
CA LEU A 17 2.47 8.18 7.88
C LEU A 17 2.69 7.62 9.29
N ARG A 18 3.16 8.44 10.23
CA ARG A 18 3.32 8.07 11.65
C ARG A 18 1.99 7.87 12.36
N THR A 19 0.99 8.68 12.06
CA THR A 19 -0.36 8.55 12.65
C THR A 19 -1.06 7.30 12.11
N GLY A 20 -0.82 6.99 10.85
CA GLY A 20 -1.39 5.85 10.16
C GLY A 20 -2.52 6.25 9.21
N THR A 21 -2.61 5.53 8.10
CA THR A 21 -3.61 5.75 7.06
C THR A 21 -4.38 4.48 6.83
N GLU A 22 -5.71 4.54 6.84
CA GLU A 22 -6.54 3.41 6.44
C GLU A 22 -6.39 3.15 4.95
N MET A 23 -6.03 1.92 4.60
CA MET A 23 -5.86 1.46 3.23
C MET A 23 -6.55 0.12 3.02
N THR A 24 -6.89 -0.15 1.77
CA THR A 24 -7.41 -1.46 1.37
C THR A 24 -6.26 -2.32 0.86
N LEU A 25 -5.96 -3.39 1.58
CA LEU A 25 -4.99 -4.41 1.18
C LEU A 25 -5.64 -5.44 0.27
N TYR A 26 -5.04 -5.63 -0.89
CA TYR A 26 -5.48 -6.60 -1.87
C TYR A 26 -4.48 -7.75 -2.01
N GLN A 27 -4.77 -8.87 -1.34
CA GLN A 27 -4.00 -10.11 -1.44
C GLN A 27 -4.92 -11.29 -1.76
N GLN A 28 -4.91 -12.38 -0.96
CA GLN A 28 -5.83 -13.52 -1.07
C GLN A 28 -7.25 -13.19 -0.56
N ARG A 29 -7.38 -12.14 0.25
CA ARG A 29 -8.64 -11.55 0.71
C ARG A 29 -8.47 -10.03 0.68
N VAL A 30 -9.56 -9.32 0.37
CA VAL A 30 -9.60 -7.86 0.55
C VAL A 30 -9.78 -7.57 2.02
N GLU A 31 -8.85 -6.83 2.62
CA GLU A 31 -8.90 -6.43 4.02
C GLU A 31 -8.65 -4.92 4.13
N ARG A 32 -9.42 -4.24 4.97
CA ARG A 32 -9.17 -2.83 5.33
C ARG A 32 -8.26 -2.81 6.55
N LEU A 33 -7.12 -2.13 6.44
CA LEU A 33 -6.07 -2.10 7.45
C LEU A 33 -5.56 -0.67 7.62
N THR A 34 -5.12 -0.33 8.83
CA THR A 34 -4.34 0.87 9.09
C THR A 34 -2.88 0.59 8.77
N VAL A 35 -2.29 1.38 7.88
CA VAL A 35 -0.87 1.33 7.52
C VAL A 35 -0.16 2.45 8.26
N GLN A 36 0.75 2.11 9.16
CA GLN A 36 1.47 3.05 10.01
C GLN A 36 2.98 2.87 9.87
N VAL A 37 3.72 3.97 9.78
CA VAL A 37 5.18 3.98 9.81
C VAL A 37 5.66 4.25 11.22
N ILE A 38 6.36 3.28 11.80
CA ILE A 38 7.09 3.41 13.07
C ILE A 38 8.47 3.94 12.69
N ILE A 39 8.65 5.26 12.83
CA ILE A 39 9.86 5.96 12.35
C ILE A 39 11.09 5.50 13.15
N GLU A 40 10.91 5.27 14.44
CA GLU A 40 11.97 4.89 15.38
C GLU A 40 12.64 3.57 14.99
N THR A 41 11.86 2.62 14.45
CA THR A 41 12.33 1.30 14.02
C THR A 41 12.42 1.15 12.50
N MET A 42 12.06 2.18 11.73
CA MET A 42 11.96 2.14 10.27
C MET A 42 11.08 0.99 9.77
N GLN A 43 9.94 0.77 10.44
CA GLN A 43 9.01 -0.32 10.13
C GLN A 43 7.66 0.20 9.65
N VAL A 44 7.00 -0.58 8.80
CA VAL A 44 5.61 -0.38 8.40
C VAL A 44 4.74 -1.44 9.08
N ALA A 45 3.87 -1.01 9.99
CA ALA A 45 2.88 -1.85 10.64
C ALA A 45 1.55 -1.82 9.88
N LEU A 46 0.97 -3.00 9.64
CA LEU A 46 -0.38 -3.18 9.11
C LEU A 46 -1.27 -3.69 10.24
N MET A 47 -2.28 -2.91 10.62
CA MET A 47 -3.16 -3.19 11.75
C MET A 47 -4.61 -3.33 11.31
N ARG A 48 -5.37 -4.19 11.97
CA ARG A 48 -6.83 -4.24 11.83
C ARG A 48 -7.49 -3.17 12.70
N SER A 49 -8.80 -2.99 12.50
CA SER A 49 -9.63 -2.06 13.28
C SER A 49 -9.75 -2.39 14.78
N ASP A 50 -9.32 -3.58 15.20
CA ASP A 50 -9.21 -3.99 16.61
C ASP A 50 -7.79 -3.80 17.17
N ASP A 51 -7.00 -2.94 16.52
CA ASP A 51 -5.60 -2.61 16.81
C ASP A 51 -4.63 -3.80 16.79
N ARG A 52 -5.06 -4.95 16.25
CA ARG A 52 -4.18 -6.10 16.09
C ARG A 52 -3.25 -5.90 14.91
N ILE A 53 -1.95 -5.92 15.19
CA ILE A 53 -0.91 -5.95 14.17
C ILE A 53 -1.00 -7.28 13.41
N VAL A 54 -1.29 -7.17 12.11
CA VAL A 54 -1.34 -8.31 11.19
C VAL A 54 0.04 -8.61 10.65
N ARG A 55 0.80 -7.57 10.30
CA ARG A 55 2.13 -7.67 9.70
C ARG A 55 2.98 -6.45 10.03
N VAL A 56 4.28 -6.68 10.12
CA VAL A 56 5.31 -5.64 10.21
C VAL A 56 6.29 -5.86 9.06
N LEU A 57 6.60 -4.81 8.32
CA LEU A 57 7.56 -4.84 7.23
C LEU A 57 8.71 -3.90 7.54
N ASP A 58 9.94 -4.34 7.29
CA ASP A 58 11.11 -3.47 7.39
C ASP A 58 11.22 -2.62 6.11
N ILE A 59 11.34 -1.29 6.26
CA ILE A 59 11.50 -0.37 5.13
C ILE A 59 12.79 -0.66 4.36
N PHE A 60 13.84 -1.18 5.01
CA PHE A 60 15.09 -1.56 4.34
C PHE A 60 14.92 -2.75 3.39
N GLU A 61 13.86 -3.55 3.54
CA GLU A 61 13.54 -4.61 2.60
C GLU A 61 12.80 -4.09 1.35
N PHE A 62 12.36 -2.84 1.32
CA PHE A 62 11.62 -2.29 0.18
C PHE A 62 12.57 -2.11 -1.00
N LYS A 63 12.17 -2.66 -2.16
CA LYS A 63 12.95 -2.60 -3.40
C LYS A 63 12.34 -1.66 -4.43
N GLU A 64 11.01 -1.61 -4.51
CA GLU A 64 10.30 -0.78 -5.47
C GLU A 64 8.93 -0.40 -4.91
N VAL A 65 8.53 0.85 -5.09
CA VAL A 65 7.14 1.31 -4.92
C VAL A 65 6.60 1.71 -6.29
N ARG A 66 5.68 0.91 -6.83
CA ARG A 66 5.09 1.13 -8.14
C ARG A 66 3.71 1.74 -8.00
N GLN A 67 3.57 2.99 -8.45
CA GLN A 67 2.27 3.66 -8.56
C GLN A 67 1.50 3.17 -9.79
N TRP A 68 0.21 2.94 -9.62
CA TRP A 68 -0.69 2.63 -10.74
C TRP A 68 -1.39 3.91 -11.21
N LYS A 69 -1.34 4.18 -12.52
CA LYS A 69 -1.97 5.38 -13.10
C LYS A 69 -3.49 5.32 -13.05
N THR A 70 -4.04 4.11 -13.09
CA THR A 70 -5.46 3.83 -12.97
C THR A 70 -5.70 2.52 -12.23
N PHE A 71 -6.89 2.37 -11.65
CA PHE A 71 -7.31 1.09 -11.07
C PHE A 71 -7.37 -0.05 -12.10
N LYS A 72 -7.65 0.25 -13.38
CA LYS A 72 -7.63 -0.74 -14.46
C LYS A 72 -6.23 -1.31 -14.70
N ASP A 73 -5.19 -0.48 -14.57
CA ASP A 73 -3.80 -0.95 -14.68
C ASP A 73 -3.46 -1.92 -13.53
N PHE A 74 -3.93 -1.60 -12.33
CA PHE A 74 -3.82 -2.47 -11.17
C PHE A 74 -4.56 -3.81 -11.35
N GLN A 75 -5.80 -3.79 -11.87
CA GLN A 75 -6.57 -4.99 -12.19
C GLN A 75 -5.83 -5.89 -13.19
N ARG A 76 -5.38 -5.33 -14.32
CA ARG A 76 -4.62 -6.06 -15.36
C ARG A 76 -3.35 -6.69 -14.83
N PHE A 77 -2.62 -5.99 -13.96
CA PHE A 77 -1.42 -6.54 -13.34
C PHE A 77 -1.71 -7.76 -12.46
N ASN A 78 -2.83 -7.73 -11.73
CA ASN A 78 -3.25 -8.88 -10.93
C ASN A 78 -3.87 -10.00 -11.77
N GLU A 79 -4.50 -9.70 -12.90
CA GLU A 79 -4.99 -10.69 -13.87
C GLU A 79 -3.86 -11.56 -14.43
N GLY A 80 -2.69 -10.97 -14.69
CA GLY A 80 -1.48 -11.68 -15.14
C GLY A 80 -0.90 -12.67 -14.11
N ARG A 81 -1.29 -12.60 -12.83
CA ARG A 81 -0.78 -13.49 -11.76
C ARG A 81 -1.62 -14.75 -11.53
N GLY A 82 -2.64 -15.00 -12.35
CA GLY A 82 -3.39 -16.27 -12.37
C GLY A 82 -4.61 -16.37 -11.44
N SER A 83 -5.39 -17.43 -11.66
CA SER A 83 -6.76 -17.71 -11.17
C SER A 83 -7.04 -17.47 -9.67
N LYS A 84 -6.04 -17.53 -8.79
CA LYS A 84 -6.22 -17.31 -7.33
C LYS A 84 -6.52 -15.86 -6.97
N PHE A 85 -5.97 -14.88 -7.71
CA PHE A 85 -6.30 -13.46 -7.54
C PHE A 85 -7.61 -13.05 -8.25
N ARG A 86 -8.06 -13.88 -9.21
CA ARG A 86 -9.24 -13.66 -10.08
C ARG A 86 -10.55 -13.45 -9.31
N ARG A 87 -10.68 -14.00 -8.09
CA ARG A 87 -11.93 -13.99 -7.30
C ARG A 87 -12.06 -12.80 -6.36
N ILE A 88 -11.01 -12.01 -6.19
CA ILE A 88 -10.90 -11.04 -5.09
C ILE A 88 -11.30 -9.63 -5.54
N PHE A 89 -11.18 -9.35 -6.84
CA PHE A 89 -11.42 -8.03 -7.44
C PHE A 89 -12.74 -7.91 -8.20
N TYR A 90 -13.56 -8.96 -8.24
CA TYR A 90 -14.82 -8.97 -9.01
C TYR A 90 -16.02 -8.41 -8.24
N GLN A 91 -15.81 -7.62 -7.19
CA GLN A 91 -16.90 -6.98 -6.47
C GLN A 91 -17.00 -5.50 -6.86
N SER A 92 -17.85 -5.28 -7.87
CA SER A 92 -18.51 -4.03 -8.28
C SER A 92 -17.68 -2.94 -8.97
N GLU A 93 -17.65 -2.99 -10.30
CA GLU A 93 -17.27 -1.89 -11.22
C GLU A 93 -17.96 -0.55 -10.88
N LYS A 94 -19.12 -0.56 -10.22
CA LYS A 94 -19.92 0.64 -9.91
C LYS A 94 -19.43 1.44 -8.69
N SER A 95 -18.59 0.88 -7.83
CA SER A 95 -18.05 1.58 -6.64
C SER A 95 -16.64 2.17 -6.87
N HIS A 96 -16.04 1.92 -8.03
CA HIS A 96 -14.61 2.16 -8.29
C HIS A 96 -14.33 3.31 -9.26
N GLN A 97 -15.37 3.94 -9.84
CA GLN A 97 -15.22 5.01 -10.83
C GLN A 97 -14.68 6.33 -10.25
N GLN A 98 -14.68 6.52 -8.93
CA GLN A 98 -14.44 7.84 -8.35
C GLN A 98 -13.00 8.11 -7.89
N ASP A 99 -12.08 7.12 -7.93
CA ASP A 99 -10.73 7.32 -7.39
C ASP A 99 -9.66 6.54 -8.15
N ASN A 100 -9.26 7.08 -9.31
CA ASN A 100 -8.32 6.43 -10.22
C ASN A 100 -6.83 6.69 -9.88
N LYS A 101 -6.49 7.33 -8.77
CA LYS A 101 -5.10 7.80 -8.51
C LYS A 101 -4.42 7.29 -7.23
N THR A 102 -5.01 6.38 -6.47
CA THR A 102 -4.51 6.04 -5.12
C THR A 102 -3.86 4.66 -4.99
N CYS A 103 -3.87 3.84 -6.05
CA CYS A 103 -3.34 2.47 -5.96
C CYS A 103 -1.84 2.39 -6.18
N PHE A 104 -1.14 1.58 -5.37
CA PHE A 104 0.27 1.28 -5.56
C PHE A 104 0.62 -0.13 -5.05
N THR A 105 1.75 -0.65 -5.51
CA THR A 105 2.31 -1.93 -5.04
C THR A 105 3.72 -1.72 -4.51
N ILE A 106 3.99 -2.20 -3.31
CA ILE A 106 5.34 -2.29 -2.74
C ILE A 106 5.89 -3.68 -3.04
N PHE A 107 7.08 -3.74 -3.64
CA PHE A 107 7.87 -4.96 -3.76
C PHE A 107 8.96 -4.95 -2.70
N TYR A 108 9.06 -6.03 -1.93
CA TYR A 108 9.96 -6.10 -0.78
C TYR A 108 10.52 -7.51 -0.59
N GLY A 109 11.65 -7.59 0.11
CA GLY A 109 12.33 -8.84 0.48
C GLY A 109 13.81 -8.83 0.13
N SER A 110 14.54 -9.78 0.69
CA SER A 110 15.98 -9.99 0.46
C SER A 110 16.28 -11.05 -0.60
N GLU A 111 15.28 -11.84 -1.00
CA GLU A 111 15.41 -12.90 -2.00
C GLU A 111 15.22 -12.39 -3.43
N PHE A 112 15.64 -13.20 -4.41
CA PHE A 112 15.44 -12.90 -5.83
C PHE A 112 13.95 -12.83 -6.20
N ILE A 113 13.13 -13.67 -5.55
CA ILE A 113 11.67 -13.64 -5.70
C ILE A 113 11.11 -12.70 -4.64
N LEU A 114 10.80 -11.47 -5.03
CA LEU A 114 10.25 -10.46 -4.15
C LEU A 114 8.80 -10.76 -3.76
N LYS A 115 8.45 -10.42 -2.52
CA LYS A 115 7.07 -10.36 -2.04
C LYS A 115 6.43 -9.07 -2.53
N SER A 116 5.09 -9.01 -2.52
CA SER A 116 4.36 -7.79 -2.90
C SER A 116 3.19 -7.49 -1.98
N LEU A 117 2.97 -6.19 -1.77
CA LEU A 117 1.87 -5.62 -0.99
C LEU A 117 1.16 -4.59 -1.87
N SER A 118 -0.09 -4.84 -2.22
CA SER A 118 -0.90 -3.96 -3.07
C SER A 118 -1.96 -3.23 -2.27
N LEU A 119 -1.93 -1.90 -2.32
CA LEU A 119 -2.71 -1.01 -1.47
C LEU A 119 -3.52 -0.01 -2.32
N LYS A 120 -4.67 0.43 -1.80
CA LYS A 120 -5.49 1.55 -2.29
C LYS A 120 -5.89 2.44 -1.13
#